data_AF-A0AAW6JR48-F1
#
_entry.id   AF-A0AAW6JR48-F1
#
_cell.length_a   1.000
_cell.length_b   1.000
_cell.length_c   1.000
_cell.angle_alpha   90.00
_cell.angle_beta   90.00
_cell.angle_gamma   90.00
#
_symmetry.space_group_name_H-M   'P 1'
#
loop_
_entity.id
_entity.type
_entity.pdbx_description
1 polymer ?
#
loop_
_entity_poly.entity_id
_entity_poly.type
_entity_poly.pdbx_seq_one_letter_code
_entity_poly.pdbx_strand_id
1 'polypeptide(L)'
;MNYDDLTECSDLRYDITHFSEHDGICILNGMIPISVDAVSFSYESDEDIEIHDEHDNVLGVLCICKSITDINIVSLTEARYIAYIHEVDKNTFEQRLPYKFIKNYLVIDVREYDNYKNNYMDSAPIWGGFFHSNAASNLHQAYRFKPSKLIARPGIELPTDYHRESCIRSVVQPYAFERFLKLYHLLELIFDWNLVEKIKSLNNDLQGIGQLLNQYSSNKEFDRLKILLKDKDKEGKLDVDKIATCLNRIKASNYLAKGIEIFFDYGKDGNPYKIDPDKMISFVDLMNMGGFTRSNSRDKSIKGISENNYDDLVINFSAYCIYRVRCCTAHNRIGEYVISNDDEGFVVEFAEPLLREVLCQIFSV
;
A
#
# COMPACT_ATOMS: atom_id res chain seq x y z
N MET A 1 33.87 5.67 -6.03
CA MET A 1 35.27 5.86 -5.59
C MET A 1 35.30 6.97 -4.58
N ASN A 2 36.12 6.88 -3.54
CA ASN A 2 36.21 7.95 -2.56
C ASN A 2 37.22 9.02 -3.01
N TYR A 3 37.34 10.10 -2.23
CA TYR A 3 38.27 11.19 -2.51
C TYR A 3 39.72 10.69 -2.67
N ASP A 4 40.18 9.82 -1.77
CA ASP A 4 41.54 9.29 -1.78
C ASP A 4 41.82 8.46 -3.04
N ASP A 5 40.88 7.60 -3.45
CA ASP A 5 40.95 6.79 -4.67
C ASP A 5 41.14 7.66 -5.92
N LEU A 6 40.48 8.82 -5.96
CA LEU A 6 40.53 9.74 -7.10
C LEU A 6 41.87 10.47 -7.22
N THR A 7 42.53 10.78 -6.10
CA THR A 7 43.85 11.42 -6.13
C THR A 7 44.94 10.56 -6.75
N GLU A 8 44.71 9.24 -6.83
CA GLU A 8 45.65 8.26 -7.39
C GLU A 8 45.38 7.91 -8.87
N CYS A 9 44.26 8.39 -9.44
CA CYS A 9 43.84 8.05 -10.80
C CYS A 9 44.22 9.12 -11.83
N SER A 10 44.88 8.74 -12.93
CA SER A 10 45.36 9.68 -13.97
C SER A 10 44.42 9.87 -15.16
N ASP A 11 43.42 9.00 -15.35
CA ASP A 11 42.68 8.86 -16.61
C ASP A 11 41.17 9.12 -16.43
N LEU A 12 40.79 10.38 -16.19
CA LEU A 12 39.38 10.80 -16.15
C LEU A 12 38.92 11.26 -17.53
N ARG A 13 37.67 10.92 -17.90
CA ARG A 13 37.11 11.12 -19.25
C ARG A 13 36.71 12.57 -19.53
N TYR A 14 36.24 13.27 -18.51
CA TYR A 14 35.93 14.70 -18.56
C TYR A 14 37.09 15.49 -17.98
N ASP A 15 37.21 16.77 -18.32
CA ASP A 15 38.12 17.73 -17.67
C ASP A 15 37.69 17.95 -16.21
N ILE A 16 37.67 16.87 -15.41
CA ILE A 16 37.56 16.97 -13.97
C ILE A 16 38.92 17.47 -13.50
N THR A 17 38.98 18.78 -13.35
CA THR A 17 40.21 19.51 -13.01
C THR A 17 40.29 19.78 -11.52
N HIS A 18 39.16 19.71 -10.81
CA HIS A 18 39.04 20.05 -9.41
C HIS A 18 38.23 19.00 -8.65
N PHE A 19 38.83 18.51 -7.57
CA PHE A 19 38.27 17.56 -6.63
C PHE A 19 38.36 18.14 -5.23
N SER A 20 37.30 18.04 -4.46
CA SER A 20 37.29 18.45 -3.05
C SER A 20 36.27 17.62 -2.26
N GLU A 21 36.15 17.87 -0.98
CA GLU A 21 35.17 17.22 -0.10
C GLU A 21 34.26 18.30 0.51
N HIS A 22 32.96 17.99 0.63
CA HIS A 22 32.01 18.80 1.38
C HIS A 22 30.97 17.88 2.04
N ASP A 23 30.80 18.06 3.36
CA ASP A 23 29.89 17.26 4.20
C ASP A 23 30.08 15.73 4.04
N GLY A 24 31.33 15.27 3.90
CA GLY A 24 31.65 13.85 3.70
C GLY A 24 31.40 13.33 2.28
N ILE A 25 30.99 14.19 1.33
CA ILE A 25 30.71 13.83 -0.06
C ILE A 25 31.80 14.39 -0.97
N CYS A 26 32.27 13.58 -1.93
CA CYS A 26 33.25 14.00 -2.92
C CYS A 26 32.61 14.95 -3.95
N ILE A 27 33.25 16.08 -4.20
CA ILE A 27 32.88 17.09 -5.19
C ILE A 27 33.73 16.90 -6.44
N LEU A 28 33.10 16.95 -7.61
CA LEU A 28 33.75 16.89 -8.92
C LEU A 28 33.35 18.12 -9.74
N ASN A 29 34.30 18.99 -10.11
CA ASN A 29 34.04 20.23 -10.84
C ASN A 29 32.98 21.15 -10.18
N GLY A 30 32.95 21.18 -8.85
CA GLY A 30 31.95 21.95 -8.11
C GLY A 30 30.57 21.29 -8.06
N MET A 31 30.40 20.05 -8.51
CA MET A 31 29.14 19.31 -8.45
C MET A 31 29.19 18.21 -7.39
N ILE A 32 28.05 18.00 -6.71
CA ILE A 32 27.84 16.98 -5.69
C ILE A 32 26.79 15.96 -6.19
N PRO A 33 27.15 14.67 -6.30
CA PRO A 33 26.18 13.60 -6.52
C PRO A 33 25.53 13.15 -5.21
N ILE A 34 24.21 13.25 -5.13
CA ILE A 34 23.38 12.78 -4.02
C ILE A 34 22.60 11.55 -4.48
N SER A 35 22.69 10.44 -3.76
CA SER A 35 21.94 9.24 -4.14
C SER A 35 20.42 9.41 -3.94
N VAL A 36 19.66 8.86 -4.88
CA VAL A 36 18.19 8.82 -4.89
C VAL A 36 17.74 7.37 -4.79
N ASP A 37 16.85 7.07 -3.84
CA ASP A 37 16.43 5.70 -3.53
C ASP A 37 15.29 5.21 -4.42
N ALA A 38 14.35 6.10 -4.73
CA ALA A 38 13.29 5.83 -5.68
C ALA A 38 12.92 7.09 -6.45
N VAL A 39 12.44 6.88 -7.66
CA VAL A 39 11.90 7.88 -8.57
C VAL A 39 10.50 7.45 -8.99
N SER A 40 9.68 8.38 -9.44
CA SER A 40 8.34 8.08 -9.94
C SER A 40 8.39 7.05 -11.06
N PHE A 41 7.47 6.08 -11.03
CA PHE A 41 7.29 5.12 -12.12
C PHE A 41 6.85 5.76 -13.45
N SER A 42 6.44 7.04 -13.42
CA SER A 42 6.06 7.79 -14.62
C SER A 42 7.23 8.40 -15.37
N TYR A 43 8.46 8.37 -14.82
CA TYR A 43 9.62 8.94 -15.51
C TYR A 43 10.23 7.94 -16.49
N GLU A 44 10.52 8.43 -17.70
CA GLU A 44 11.26 7.67 -18.71
C GLU A 44 12.73 7.56 -18.30
N SER A 45 13.33 6.41 -18.59
CA SER A 45 14.43 5.88 -17.78
C SER A 45 15.82 6.11 -18.37
N ASP A 46 15.94 6.89 -19.43
CA ASP A 46 17.16 7.06 -20.22
C ASP A 46 17.57 8.52 -20.42
N GLU A 47 16.75 9.49 -20.03
CA GLU A 47 17.05 10.93 -20.12
C GLU A 47 17.40 11.55 -18.75
N ASP A 48 18.22 12.60 -18.79
CA ASP A 48 18.55 13.43 -17.63
C ASP A 48 17.48 14.52 -17.47
N ILE A 49 17.04 14.75 -16.24
CA ILE A 49 15.95 15.71 -15.95
C ILE A 49 16.53 16.89 -15.18
N GLU A 50 16.51 18.08 -15.77
CA GLU A 50 16.89 19.32 -15.08
C GLU A 50 15.87 19.67 -14.00
N ILE A 51 16.37 20.10 -12.84
CA ILE A 51 15.57 20.58 -11.72
C ILE A 51 15.83 22.07 -11.57
N HIS A 52 14.76 22.86 -11.52
CA HIS A 52 14.81 24.31 -11.37
C HIS A 52 14.16 24.76 -10.06
N ASP A 53 14.60 25.89 -9.54
CA ASP A 53 13.94 26.60 -8.44
C ASP A 53 12.72 27.40 -8.93
N GLU A 54 12.02 28.09 -8.03
CA GLU A 54 10.86 28.93 -8.36
C GLU A 54 11.18 30.15 -9.24
N HIS A 55 12.46 30.47 -9.45
CA HIS A 55 12.94 31.57 -10.28
C HIS A 55 13.54 31.08 -11.62
N ASP A 56 13.34 29.79 -11.96
CA ASP A 56 13.85 29.12 -13.16
C ASP A 56 15.38 28.90 -13.18
N ASN A 57 16.06 29.06 -12.04
CA ASN A 57 17.48 28.73 -11.93
C ASN A 57 17.66 27.23 -11.78
N VAL A 58 18.62 26.65 -12.51
CA VAL A 58 18.95 25.23 -12.42
C VAL A 58 19.57 24.92 -11.04
N LEU A 59 18.89 24.09 -10.26
CA LEU A 59 19.39 23.52 -9.02
C LEU A 59 20.31 22.31 -9.29
N GLY A 60 20.01 21.55 -10.34
CA GLY A 60 20.83 20.43 -10.78
C GLY A 60 20.10 19.47 -11.70
N VAL A 61 20.61 18.23 -11.79
CA VAL A 61 20.16 17.24 -12.77
C VAL A 61 19.87 15.90 -12.08
N LEU A 62 18.64 15.40 -12.24
CA LEU A 62 18.24 14.06 -11.82
C LEU A 62 18.61 13.05 -12.91
N CYS A 63 19.49 12.11 -12.56
CA CYS A 63 19.92 11.01 -13.39
C CYS A 63 19.22 9.71 -12.97
N ILE A 64 18.31 9.21 -13.83
CA ILE A 64 17.63 7.92 -13.65
C ILE A 64 18.54 6.83 -14.24
N CYS A 65 19.39 6.25 -13.39
CA CYS A 65 20.47 5.37 -13.83
C CYS A 65 20.19 3.88 -13.68
N LYS A 66 19.29 3.47 -12.77
CA LYS A 66 19.04 2.05 -12.42
C LYS A 66 18.51 1.18 -13.56
N SER A 67 17.94 1.81 -14.58
CA SER A 67 17.47 1.24 -15.85
C SER A 67 18.58 0.91 -16.85
N ILE A 68 19.76 1.53 -16.71
CA ILE A 68 20.86 1.39 -17.67
C ILE A 68 21.66 0.13 -17.35
N THR A 69 21.43 -0.92 -18.15
CA THR A 69 22.26 -2.13 -18.15
C THR A 69 23.37 -1.98 -19.18
N ASP A 70 24.62 -2.07 -18.74
CA ASP A 70 25.85 -1.91 -19.53
C ASP A 70 26.14 -0.46 -19.95
N ILE A 71 26.88 0.24 -19.07
CA ILE A 71 27.25 1.63 -19.29
C ILE A 71 28.40 1.72 -20.28
N ASN A 72 28.15 2.36 -21.42
CA ASN A 72 29.23 2.93 -22.20
C ASN A 72 29.69 4.24 -21.56
N ILE A 73 30.68 4.14 -20.67
CA ILE A 73 31.92 4.94 -20.75
C ILE A 73 31.75 6.28 -21.47
N VAL A 74 31.85 6.17 -22.79
CA VAL A 74 32.00 7.24 -23.78
C VAL A 74 30.69 7.94 -24.16
N SER A 75 29.54 7.45 -23.69
CA SER A 75 28.23 8.05 -24.01
C SER A 75 27.51 8.63 -22.81
N LEU A 76 28.08 8.54 -21.60
CA LEU A 76 27.51 9.22 -20.43
C LEU A 76 27.53 10.73 -20.64
N THR A 77 26.56 11.43 -20.06
CA THR A 77 26.58 12.88 -19.82
C THR A 77 27.55 13.21 -18.69
N GLU A 78 27.88 14.49 -18.50
CA GLU A 78 28.75 14.91 -17.40
C GLU A 78 28.14 14.57 -16.03
N ALA A 79 26.85 14.85 -15.83
CA ALA A 79 26.13 14.51 -14.59
C ALA A 79 26.17 13.00 -14.30
N ARG A 80 25.88 12.16 -15.31
CA ARG A 80 25.99 10.70 -15.14
C ARG A 80 27.41 10.23 -14.91
N TYR A 81 28.42 10.89 -15.48
CA TYR A 81 29.81 10.56 -15.22
C TYR A 81 30.21 10.90 -13.77
N ILE A 82 29.76 12.04 -13.25
CA ILE A 82 29.94 12.42 -11.84
C ILE A 82 29.31 11.38 -10.91
N ALA A 83 28.07 10.97 -11.21
CA ALA A 83 27.40 9.90 -10.48
C ALA A 83 28.15 8.55 -10.57
N TYR A 84 28.63 8.20 -11.76
CA TYR A 84 29.42 6.97 -12.00
C TYR A 84 30.67 6.94 -11.13
N ILE A 85 31.45 8.02 -11.14
CA ILE A 85 32.68 8.13 -10.35
C ILE A 85 32.40 7.94 -8.85
N HIS A 86 31.29 8.50 -8.36
CA HIS A 86 30.89 8.34 -6.96
C HIS A 86 30.54 6.89 -6.61
N GLU A 87 29.82 6.17 -7.47
CA GLU A 87 29.32 4.81 -7.18
C GLU A 87 30.33 3.69 -7.45
N VAL A 88 31.14 3.79 -8.52
CA VAL A 88 32.03 2.71 -8.98
C VAL A 88 33.16 2.43 -7.98
N ASP A 89 33.55 1.16 -7.80
CA ASP A 89 34.77 0.84 -7.03
C ASP A 89 36.04 1.02 -7.87
N LYS A 90 37.17 1.26 -7.19
CA LYS A 90 38.48 1.53 -7.83
C LYS A 90 38.89 0.45 -8.84
N ASN A 91 38.73 -0.83 -8.47
CA ASN A 91 39.15 -1.94 -9.32
C ASN A 91 38.32 -1.99 -10.61
N THR A 92 37.00 -1.83 -10.50
CA THR A 92 36.10 -1.75 -11.65
C THR A 92 36.45 -0.58 -12.57
N PHE A 93 36.81 0.57 -12.00
CA PHE A 93 37.21 1.76 -12.76
C PHE A 93 38.54 1.55 -13.51
N GLU A 94 39.60 1.14 -12.81
CA GLU A 94 40.95 0.96 -13.37
C GLU A 94 41.00 -0.13 -14.45
N GLN A 95 40.29 -1.23 -14.24
CA GLN A 95 40.24 -2.35 -15.18
C GLN A 95 39.23 -2.14 -16.32
N ARG A 96 38.51 -1.00 -16.33
CA ARG A 96 37.47 -0.66 -17.31
C ARG A 96 36.44 -1.79 -17.46
N LEU A 97 36.06 -2.40 -16.36
CA LEU A 97 35.08 -3.48 -16.35
C LEU A 97 33.68 -2.91 -16.63
N PRO A 98 32.79 -3.69 -17.26
CA PRO A 98 31.38 -3.30 -17.41
C PRO A 98 30.78 -2.95 -16.05
N TYR A 99 30.11 -1.80 -15.98
CA TYR A 99 29.45 -1.33 -14.77
C TYR A 99 27.96 -1.17 -15.00
N LYS A 100 27.19 -1.40 -13.94
CA LYS A 100 25.74 -1.16 -13.89
C LYS A 100 25.44 -0.33 -12.65
N PHE A 101 24.73 0.77 -12.83
CA PHE A 101 24.30 1.61 -11.73
C PHE A 101 23.38 0.85 -10.77
N ILE A 102 23.60 1.04 -9.48
CA ILE A 102 22.83 0.43 -8.41
C ILE A 102 21.74 1.41 -7.93
N LYS A 103 22.05 2.72 -7.96
CA LYS A 103 21.16 3.80 -7.53
C LYS A 103 20.90 4.80 -8.66
N ASN A 104 19.90 5.66 -8.42
CA ASN A 104 19.72 6.90 -9.17
C ASN A 104 20.45 8.03 -8.43
N TYR A 105 20.71 9.16 -9.11
CA TYR A 105 21.47 10.26 -8.53
C TYR A 105 20.86 11.61 -8.88
N LEU A 106 20.91 12.55 -7.94
CA LEU A 106 20.71 13.97 -8.19
C LEU A 106 22.08 14.65 -8.13
N VAL A 107 22.47 15.33 -9.19
CA VAL A 107 23.77 16.03 -9.28
C VAL A 107 23.52 17.53 -9.24
N ILE A 108 23.94 18.18 -8.15
CA ILE A 108 23.72 19.62 -7.92
C ILE A 108 25.04 20.36 -7.76
N ASP A 109 25.05 21.67 -8.02
CA ASP A 109 26.22 22.49 -7.69
C ASP A 109 26.42 22.52 -6.17
N VAL A 110 27.67 22.38 -5.71
CA VAL A 110 28.04 22.42 -4.29
C VAL A 110 27.53 23.68 -3.60
N ARG A 111 27.51 24.81 -4.31
CA ARG A 111 27.04 26.09 -3.78
C ARG A 111 25.54 26.07 -3.44
N GLU A 112 24.79 25.22 -4.13
CA GLU A 112 23.35 25.01 -3.90
C GLU A 112 23.07 23.84 -2.96
N TYR A 113 24.08 23.08 -2.51
CA TYR A 113 23.87 21.91 -1.67
C TYR A 113 23.14 22.23 -0.36
N ASP A 114 23.62 23.23 0.38
CA ASP A 114 22.98 23.64 1.63
C ASP A 114 21.56 24.18 1.39
N ASN A 115 21.34 24.90 0.29
CA ASN A 115 20.02 25.40 -0.09
C ASN A 115 19.07 24.22 -0.39
N TYR A 116 19.50 23.30 -1.25
CA TYR A 116 18.77 22.09 -1.60
C TYR A 116 18.41 21.24 -0.37
N LYS A 117 19.42 20.91 0.44
CA LYS A 117 19.29 20.07 1.64
C LYS A 117 18.30 20.65 2.63
N ASN A 118 18.37 21.95 2.89
CA ASN A 118 17.55 22.58 3.93
C ASN A 118 16.14 22.96 3.46
N ASN A 119 15.94 23.25 2.16
CA ASN A 119 14.68 23.82 1.67
C ASN A 119 13.88 22.87 0.74
N TYR A 120 14.53 21.91 0.06
CA TYR A 120 13.91 21.14 -1.03
C TYR A 120 13.98 19.62 -0.84
N MET A 121 15.02 19.10 -0.19
CA MET A 121 15.32 17.67 -0.12
C MET A 121 14.18 16.83 0.50
N ASP A 122 13.61 17.29 1.62
CA ASP A 122 12.53 16.58 2.31
C ASP A 122 11.18 16.65 1.57
N SER A 123 10.98 17.69 0.76
CA SER A 123 9.75 17.91 -0.01
C SER A 123 9.82 17.38 -1.46
N ALA A 124 10.98 16.87 -1.87
CA ALA A 124 11.22 16.24 -3.18
C ALA A 124 10.20 15.17 -3.60
N PRO A 125 9.61 14.36 -2.70
CA PRO A 125 8.56 13.41 -3.11
C PRO A 125 7.34 14.09 -3.75
N ILE A 126 7.07 15.34 -3.37
CA ILE A 126 5.88 16.09 -3.82
C ILE A 126 6.16 16.79 -5.14
N TRP A 127 7.22 17.61 -5.20
CA TRP A 127 7.50 18.44 -6.37
C TRP A 127 8.33 17.71 -7.43
N GLY A 128 9.19 16.79 -7.01
CA GLY A 128 10.14 16.09 -7.88
C GLY A 128 9.85 14.60 -8.08
N GLY A 129 8.90 14.02 -7.33
CA GLY A 129 8.54 12.61 -7.49
C GLY A 129 9.68 11.63 -7.17
N PHE A 130 10.69 12.04 -6.39
CA PHE A 130 11.79 11.20 -5.92
C PHE A 130 12.11 11.52 -4.47
N PHE A 131 12.89 10.67 -3.81
CA PHE A 131 13.30 10.93 -2.43
C PHE A 131 14.70 10.40 -2.12
N HIS A 132 15.28 10.98 -1.07
CA HIS A 132 16.58 10.62 -0.52
C HIS A 132 16.40 9.94 0.84
N SER A 133 17.09 8.84 1.09
CA SER A 133 17.20 8.28 2.43
C SER A 133 18.51 8.73 3.10
N ASN A 134 18.40 9.41 4.26
CA ASN A 134 19.55 9.82 5.07
C ASN A 134 20.17 8.65 5.87
N ALA A 135 19.69 7.42 5.67
CA ALA A 135 20.23 6.18 6.21
C ALA A 135 19.84 5.05 5.26
N ALA A 136 20.68 4.02 5.14
CA ALA A 136 20.52 2.85 4.27
C ALA A 136 19.04 2.53 3.97
N SER A 137 18.55 3.00 2.82
CA SER A 137 17.23 2.76 2.24
C SER A 137 16.30 1.93 3.13
N ASN A 138 15.64 2.57 4.10
CA ASN A 138 14.57 1.94 4.89
C ASN A 138 13.28 1.81 4.05
N LEU A 139 13.40 1.70 2.72
CA LEU A 139 12.32 1.17 1.90
C LEU A 139 12.06 -0.25 2.40
N HIS A 140 11.09 -0.36 3.30
CA HIS A 140 10.64 -1.65 3.78
C HIS A 140 10.25 -2.46 2.56
N GLN A 141 10.95 -3.59 2.38
CA GLN A 141 10.57 -4.54 1.36
C GLN A 141 9.13 -4.94 1.64
N ALA A 142 8.29 -4.90 0.60
CA ALA A 142 6.89 -5.30 0.70
C ALA A 142 6.78 -6.64 1.43
N TYR A 143 5.86 -6.71 2.39
CA TYR A 143 5.68 -7.88 3.24
C TYR A 143 5.46 -9.14 2.39
N ARG A 144 6.34 -10.13 2.56
CA ARG A 144 6.26 -11.42 1.88
C ARG A 144 5.80 -12.48 2.86
N PHE A 145 4.65 -13.08 2.58
CA PHE A 145 4.17 -14.25 3.29
C PHE A 145 4.17 -15.47 2.37
N LYS A 146 4.33 -16.66 2.96
CA LYS A 146 4.24 -17.93 2.24
C LYS A 146 2.89 -18.60 2.58
N PRO A 147 1.90 -18.63 1.66
CA PRO A 147 0.66 -19.34 1.93
C PRO A 147 0.94 -20.84 2.10
N SER A 148 0.27 -21.47 3.07
CA SER A 148 0.37 -22.92 3.28
C SER A 148 -0.29 -23.72 2.14
N LYS A 149 -1.31 -23.14 1.49
CA LYS A 149 -1.97 -23.67 0.30
C LYS A 149 -2.74 -22.58 -0.45
N LEU A 150 -2.94 -22.77 -1.76
CA LEU A 150 -3.87 -21.99 -2.58
C LEU A 150 -5.07 -22.88 -2.90
N ILE A 151 -6.28 -22.32 -2.82
CA ILE A 151 -7.53 -23.05 -3.09
C ILE A 151 -8.22 -22.37 -4.27
N ALA A 152 -8.32 -23.07 -5.40
CA ALA A 152 -9.14 -22.64 -6.52
C ALA A 152 -10.63 -22.82 -6.18
N ARG A 153 -11.45 -21.83 -6.53
CA ARG A 153 -12.91 -21.87 -6.33
C ARG A 153 -13.60 -21.75 -7.69
N PRO A 154 -14.42 -22.73 -8.09
CA PRO A 154 -15.21 -22.63 -9.32
C PRO A 154 -16.38 -21.65 -9.12
N GLY A 155 -16.97 -21.21 -10.24
CA GLY A 155 -18.22 -20.45 -10.22
C GLY A 155 -18.10 -18.99 -9.77
N ILE A 156 -16.88 -18.42 -9.79
CA ILE A 156 -16.67 -16.98 -9.58
C ILE A 156 -16.93 -16.24 -10.88
N GLU A 157 -17.96 -15.40 -10.91
CA GLU A 157 -18.30 -14.55 -12.06
C GLU A 157 -18.03 -13.07 -11.76
N LEU A 158 -17.29 -12.41 -12.66
CA LEU A 158 -17.01 -10.98 -12.59
C LEU A 158 -17.96 -10.23 -13.54
N PRO A 159 -18.88 -9.39 -13.05
CA PRO A 159 -19.98 -8.87 -13.88
C PRO A 159 -19.56 -7.94 -15.02
N THR A 160 -18.41 -7.27 -14.90
CA THR A 160 -17.95 -6.29 -15.89
C THR A 160 -16.44 -6.36 -16.10
N ASP A 161 -15.95 -5.79 -17.21
CA ASP A 161 -14.51 -5.68 -17.49
C ASP A 161 -13.77 -4.85 -16.43
N TYR A 162 -14.43 -3.86 -15.81
CA TYR A 162 -13.87 -3.10 -14.70
C TYR A 162 -13.58 -3.97 -13.47
N HIS A 163 -14.43 -4.96 -13.18
CA HIS A 163 -14.15 -5.94 -12.12
C HIS A 163 -12.91 -6.78 -12.49
N ARG A 164 -12.81 -7.23 -13.74
CA ARG A 164 -11.65 -8.01 -14.21
C ARG A 164 -10.35 -7.21 -14.12
N GLU A 165 -10.37 -5.95 -14.53
CA GLU A 165 -9.23 -5.05 -14.45
C GLU A 165 -8.79 -4.80 -12.99
N SER A 166 -9.75 -4.52 -12.09
CA SER A 166 -9.43 -4.32 -10.67
C SER A 166 -8.85 -5.58 -10.03
N CYS A 167 -9.36 -6.76 -10.38
CA CYS A 167 -8.77 -8.05 -9.96
C CYS A 167 -7.31 -8.16 -10.40
N ILE A 168 -6.99 -7.90 -11.67
CA ILE A 168 -5.61 -7.95 -12.18
C ILE A 168 -4.71 -6.94 -11.46
N ARG A 169 -5.18 -5.69 -11.31
CA ARG A 169 -4.45 -4.63 -10.59
C ARG A 169 -4.15 -5.02 -9.14
N SER A 170 -5.07 -5.72 -8.46
CA SER A 170 -4.84 -6.21 -7.10
C SER A 170 -3.75 -7.29 -6.99
N VAL A 171 -3.48 -8.02 -8.09
CA VAL A 171 -2.45 -9.07 -8.12
C VAL A 171 -1.07 -8.49 -8.40
N VAL A 172 -0.96 -7.52 -9.30
CA VAL A 172 0.33 -6.91 -9.68
C VAL A 172 0.84 -5.87 -8.69
N GLN A 173 -0.01 -5.38 -7.79
CA GLN A 173 0.35 -4.37 -6.81
C GLN A 173 1.26 -4.96 -5.69
N PRO A 174 2.49 -4.46 -5.52
CA PRO A 174 3.44 -5.04 -4.58
C PRO A 174 3.17 -4.70 -3.12
N TYR A 175 2.55 -3.55 -2.84
CA TYR A 175 2.30 -3.06 -1.47
C TYR A 175 0.91 -3.47 -0.95
N ALA A 176 0.85 -3.95 0.30
CA ALA A 176 -0.39 -4.56 0.84
C ALA A 176 -1.57 -3.60 0.98
N PHE A 177 -1.30 -2.35 1.31
CA PHE A 177 -2.32 -1.33 1.54
C PHE A 177 -3.11 -1.05 0.26
N GLU A 178 -2.38 -0.86 -0.84
CA GLU A 178 -2.92 -0.61 -2.16
C GLU A 178 -3.58 -1.87 -2.70
N ARG A 179 -3.00 -3.07 -2.47
CA ARG A 179 -3.68 -4.34 -2.80
C ARG A 179 -5.03 -4.44 -2.12
N PHE A 180 -5.08 -4.16 -0.81
CA PHE A 180 -6.31 -4.17 -0.03
C PHE A 180 -7.34 -3.19 -0.62
N LEU A 181 -6.92 -1.96 -0.95
CA LEU A 181 -7.80 -0.99 -1.59
C LEU A 181 -8.30 -1.45 -2.98
N LYS A 182 -7.43 -2.03 -3.83
CA LYS A 182 -7.85 -2.55 -5.15
C LYS A 182 -8.83 -3.73 -5.04
N LEU A 183 -8.66 -4.60 -4.04
CA LEU A 183 -9.65 -5.64 -3.72
C LEU A 183 -10.95 -5.01 -3.23
N TYR A 184 -10.85 -4.00 -2.39
CA TYR A 184 -12.01 -3.33 -1.81
C TYR A 184 -12.83 -2.61 -2.88
N HIS A 185 -12.20 -2.02 -3.91
CA HIS A 185 -12.91 -1.43 -5.05
C HIS A 185 -13.82 -2.44 -5.78
N LEU A 186 -13.56 -3.75 -5.69
CA LEU A 186 -14.49 -4.75 -6.22
C LEU A 186 -15.82 -4.76 -5.45
N LEU A 187 -15.81 -4.43 -4.15
CA LEU A 187 -17.02 -4.23 -3.36
C LEU A 187 -17.78 -2.98 -3.81
N GLU A 188 -17.07 -1.87 -4.04
CA GLU A 188 -17.67 -0.63 -4.54
C GLU A 188 -18.34 -0.87 -5.91
N LEU A 189 -17.63 -1.54 -6.83
CA LEU A 189 -18.16 -1.89 -8.16
C LEU A 189 -19.40 -2.79 -8.10
N ILE A 190 -19.43 -3.79 -7.21
CA ILE A 190 -20.61 -4.67 -7.10
C ILE A 190 -21.79 -3.95 -6.43
N PHE A 191 -21.56 -2.98 -5.54
CA PHE A 191 -22.64 -2.15 -5.00
C PHE A 191 -23.30 -1.33 -6.10
N ASP A 192 -22.50 -0.68 -6.94
CA ASP A 192 -23.00 0.12 -8.06
C ASP A 192 -23.68 -0.76 -9.12
N TRP A 193 -23.10 -1.91 -9.44
CA TRP A 193 -23.70 -2.86 -10.39
C TRP A 193 -25.05 -3.37 -9.90
N ASN A 194 -25.16 -3.78 -8.63
CA ASN A 194 -26.42 -4.21 -8.04
C ASN A 194 -27.47 -3.10 -8.02
N LEU A 195 -27.08 -1.85 -7.78
CA LEU A 195 -27.98 -0.70 -7.88
C LEU A 195 -28.50 -0.55 -9.31
N VAL A 196 -27.63 -0.61 -10.30
CA VAL A 196 -28.00 -0.51 -11.72
C VAL A 196 -28.97 -1.62 -12.13
N GLU A 197 -28.73 -2.87 -11.72
CA GLU A 197 -29.64 -3.98 -12.01
C GLU A 197 -31.01 -3.80 -11.34
N LYS A 198 -31.04 -3.32 -10.09
CA LYS A 198 -32.30 -2.97 -9.41
C LYS A 198 -33.04 -1.84 -10.14
N ILE A 199 -32.36 -0.80 -10.60
CA ILE A 199 -32.97 0.28 -11.40
C ILE A 199 -33.55 -0.27 -12.70
N LYS A 200 -32.80 -1.10 -13.44
CA LYS A 200 -33.30 -1.73 -14.68
C LYS A 200 -34.57 -2.55 -14.44
N SER A 201 -34.65 -3.25 -13.30
CA SER A 201 -35.83 -4.05 -12.95
C SER A 201 -37.10 -3.23 -12.71
N LEU A 202 -36.98 -1.93 -12.38
CA LEU A 202 -38.10 -1.03 -12.11
C LEU A 202 -38.72 -0.42 -13.38
N ASN A 203 -38.10 -0.58 -14.55
CA ASN A 203 -38.57 -0.04 -15.83
C ASN A 203 -38.90 1.47 -15.76
N ASN A 204 -40.18 1.84 -15.95
CA ASN A 204 -40.64 3.24 -15.98
C ASN A 204 -41.14 3.76 -14.61
N ASP A 205 -40.93 3.02 -13.52
CA ASP A 205 -41.32 3.47 -12.17
C ASP A 205 -40.35 4.53 -11.62
N LEU A 206 -40.57 5.79 -12.01
CA LEU A 206 -39.76 6.93 -11.57
C LEU A 206 -39.80 7.14 -10.06
N GLN A 207 -40.92 6.80 -9.40
CA GLN A 207 -41.05 6.95 -7.95
C GLN A 207 -40.23 5.88 -7.22
N GLY A 208 -40.30 4.62 -7.66
CA GLY A 208 -39.48 3.53 -7.16
C GLY A 208 -37.99 3.77 -7.37
N ILE A 209 -37.59 4.30 -8.54
CA ILE A 209 -36.20 4.71 -8.80
C ILE A 209 -35.78 5.80 -7.81
N GLY A 210 -36.61 6.83 -7.59
CA GLY A 210 -36.33 7.88 -6.62
C GLY A 210 -36.15 7.36 -5.19
N GLN A 211 -37.00 6.41 -4.76
CA GLN A 211 -36.87 5.76 -3.46
C GLN A 211 -35.56 4.97 -3.32
N LEU A 212 -35.20 4.21 -4.36
CA LEU A 212 -33.99 3.39 -4.38
C LEU A 212 -32.72 4.26 -4.30
N LEU A 213 -32.67 5.37 -5.04
CA LEU A 213 -31.54 6.32 -5.00
C LEU A 213 -31.40 7.00 -3.63
N ASN A 214 -32.52 7.36 -3.00
CA ASN A 214 -32.51 7.95 -1.65
C ASN A 214 -32.00 6.95 -0.60
N GLN A 215 -32.42 5.68 -0.69
CA GLN A 215 -31.92 4.62 0.18
C GLN A 215 -30.43 4.38 -0.04
N TYR A 216 -29.99 4.32 -1.30
CA TYR A 216 -28.58 4.15 -1.63
C TYR A 216 -27.72 5.28 -1.04
N SER A 217 -28.14 6.54 -1.21
CA SER A 217 -27.44 7.72 -0.72
C SER A 217 -27.39 7.79 0.81
N SER A 218 -28.43 7.30 1.49
CA SER A 218 -28.53 7.32 2.96
C SER A 218 -27.70 6.21 3.62
N ASN A 219 -27.54 5.07 2.95
CA ASN A 219 -26.78 3.95 3.47
C ASN A 219 -25.28 4.22 3.39
N LYS A 220 -24.61 4.15 4.55
CA LYS A 220 -23.14 4.17 4.58
C LYS A 220 -22.60 2.93 3.88
N GLU A 221 -21.39 3.05 3.38
CA GLU A 221 -20.72 2.00 2.63
C GLU A 221 -20.66 0.66 3.37
N PHE A 222 -20.40 0.68 4.68
CA PHE A 222 -20.43 -0.52 5.50
C PHE A 222 -21.83 -1.15 5.61
N ASP A 223 -22.90 -0.35 5.59
CA ASP A 223 -24.28 -0.85 5.62
C ASP A 223 -24.62 -1.58 4.32
N ARG A 224 -24.10 -1.08 3.18
CA ARG A 224 -24.26 -1.74 1.87
C ARG A 224 -23.60 -3.11 1.87
N LEU A 225 -22.40 -3.24 2.45
CA LEU A 225 -21.73 -4.53 2.59
C LEU A 225 -22.54 -5.49 3.49
N LYS A 226 -23.07 -5.01 4.62
CA LYS A 226 -23.93 -5.82 5.50
C LYS A 226 -25.17 -6.32 4.77
N ILE A 227 -25.86 -5.46 4.03
CA ILE A 227 -27.04 -5.82 3.24
C ILE A 227 -26.68 -6.89 2.21
N LEU A 228 -25.60 -6.70 1.46
CA LEU A 228 -25.14 -7.64 0.44
C LEU A 228 -24.87 -9.04 1.01
N LEU A 229 -24.16 -9.10 2.15
CA LEU A 229 -23.87 -10.37 2.82
C LEU A 229 -25.15 -11.02 3.37
N LYS A 230 -26.05 -10.25 3.99
CA LYS A 230 -27.33 -10.78 4.50
C LYS A 230 -28.24 -11.28 3.38
N ASP A 231 -28.21 -10.67 2.21
CA ASP A 231 -29.00 -11.13 1.07
C ASP A 231 -28.44 -12.46 0.54
N LYS A 232 -27.12 -12.62 0.42
CA LYS A 232 -26.48 -13.91 0.11
C LYS A 232 -26.76 -15.00 1.16
N ASP A 233 -26.81 -14.62 2.45
CA ASP A 233 -27.14 -15.52 3.54
C ASP A 233 -28.58 -16.04 3.44
N LYS A 234 -29.55 -15.16 3.18
CA LYS A 234 -30.96 -15.54 2.94
C LYS A 234 -31.13 -16.45 1.73
N GLU A 235 -30.30 -16.29 0.71
CA GLU A 235 -30.27 -17.17 -0.46
C GLU A 235 -29.62 -18.54 -0.18
N GLY A 236 -29.06 -18.75 1.01
CA GLY A 236 -28.32 -19.96 1.35
C GLY A 236 -26.97 -20.08 0.62
N LYS A 237 -26.45 -18.96 0.11
CA LYS A 237 -25.21 -18.88 -0.67
C LYS A 237 -24.03 -18.35 0.12
N LEU A 238 -24.23 -17.99 1.39
CA LEU A 238 -23.19 -17.53 2.28
C LEU A 238 -22.71 -18.66 3.20
N ASP A 239 -21.40 -18.88 3.23
CA ASP A 239 -20.74 -19.76 4.19
C ASP A 239 -20.14 -18.89 5.31
N VAL A 240 -20.97 -18.67 6.34
CA VAL A 240 -20.61 -17.83 7.48
C VAL A 240 -19.42 -18.40 8.25
N ASP A 241 -19.30 -19.72 8.34
CA ASP A 241 -18.22 -20.36 9.11
C ASP A 241 -16.85 -20.18 8.44
N LYS A 242 -16.80 -20.09 7.10
CA LYS A 242 -15.58 -19.66 6.39
C LYS A 242 -15.20 -18.22 6.69
N ILE A 243 -16.17 -17.30 6.74
CA ILE A 243 -15.93 -15.90 7.11
C ILE A 243 -15.43 -15.81 8.56
N ALA A 244 -16.07 -16.55 9.48
CA ALA A 244 -15.64 -16.68 10.88
C ALA A 244 -14.21 -17.21 11.00
N THR A 245 -13.84 -18.19 10.17
CA THR A 245 -12.46 -18.72 10.11
C THR A 245 -11.45 -17.64 9.72
N CYS A 246 -11.81 -16.76 8.78
CA CYS A 246 -10.96 -15.62 8.41
C CYS A 246 -10.90 -14.57 9.52
N LEU A 247 -12.02 -14.25 10.18
CA LEU A 247 -12.04 -13.36 11.35
C LEU A 247 -11.12 -13.86 12.46
N ASN A 248 -11.11 -15.17 12.70
CA ASN A 248 -10.27 -15.81 13.72
C ASN A 248 -8.77 -15.68 13.48
N ARG A 249 -8.31 -15.23 12.31
CA ARG A 249 -6.89 -14.94 12.06
C ARG A 249 -6.38 -13.76 12.89
N ILE A 250 -7.27 -12.90 13.37
CA ILE A 250 -6.93 -11.80 14.27
C ILE A 250 -6.28 -12.30 15.58
N LYS A 251 -6.48 -13.56 15.96
CA LYS A 251 -5.93 -14.17 17.18
C LYS A 251 -4.41 -14.38 17.13
N ALA A 252 -3.76 -14.22 15.98
CA ALA A 252 -2.30 -14.34 15.93
C ALA A 252 -1.67 -13.35 16.92
N SER A 253 -0.53 -13.74 17.52
CA SER A 253 0.04 -13.11 18.72
C SER A 253 0.30 -11.60 18.63
N ASN A 254 0.37 -11.03 17.42
CA ASN A 254 0.57 -9.60 17.20
C ASN A 254 -0.66 -8.89 16.59
N TYR A 255 -1.67 -9.64 16.14
CA TYR A 255 -2.83 -9.07 15.45
C TYR A 255 -4.01 -8.77 16.36
N LEU A 256 -4.10 -9.45 17.53
CA LEU A 256 -5.22 -9.20 18.45
C LEU A 256 -5.11 -7.83 19.10
N ALA A 257 -3.92 -7.47 19.59
CA ALA A 257 -3.66 -6.14 20.15
C ALA A 257 -3.91 -5.04 19.12
N LYS A 258 -3.43 -5.23 17.89
CA LYS A 258 -3.68 -4.32 16.77
C LYS A 258 -5.16 -4.22 16.41
N GLY A 259 -5.85 -5.35 16.43
CA GLY A 259 -7.29 -5.44 16.23
C GLY A 259 -8.09 -4.66 17.26
N ILE A 260 -7.69 -4.75 18.54
CA ILE A 260 -8.29 -3.96 19.62
C ILE A 260 -8.13 -2.48 19.33
N GLU A 261 -6.91 -2.05 19.01
CA GLU A 261 -6.60 -0.65 18.71
C GLU A 261 -7.45 -0.12 17.54
N ILE A 262 -7.46 -0.82 16.40
CA ILE A 262 -8.19 -0.39 15.20
C ILE A 262 -9.70 -0.44 15.37
N PHE A 263 -10.23 -1.51 15.97
CA PHE A 263 -11.67 -1.80 15.95
C PHE A 263 -12.42 -1.25 17.17
N PHE A 264 -11.73 -1.05 18.30
CA PHE A 264 -12.31 -0.61 19.56
C PHE A 264 -11.80 0.76 19.97
N ASP A 265 -10.49 0.94 20.19
CA ASP A 265 -9.92 2.21 20.70
C ASP A 265 -10.15 3.36 19.71
N TYR A 266 -9.83 3.12 18.43
CA TYR A 266 -10.13 4.02 17.34
C TYR A 266 -11.45 3.67 16.64
N GLY A 267 -12.29 2.82 17.23
CA GLY A 267 -13.51 2.29 16.63
C GLY A 267 -14.54 3.37 16.27
N LYS A 268 -15.37 3.11 15.24
CA LYS A 268 -16.42 4.04 14.75
C LYS A 268 -17.80 3.49 15.07
N ASP A 269 -18.84 4.28 14.85
CA ASP A 269 -20.23 3.81 14.96
C ASP A 269 -20.46 2.62 14.03
N GLY A 270 -21.32 1.68 14.45
CA GLY A 270 -21.62 0.48 13.69
C GLY A 270 -20.76 -0.75 14.02
N ASN A 271 -19.83 -0.64 15.00
CA ASN A 271 -19.19 -1.82 15.60
C ASN A 271 -20.26 -2.65 16.34
N PRO A 272 -20.49 -3.92 15.98
CA PRO A 272 -21.50 -4.76 16.64
C PRO A 272 -21.23 -5.02 18.13
N TYR A 273 -20.00 -4.80 18.60
CA TYR A 273 -19.64 -4.92 20.01
C TYR A 273 -19.82 -3.63 20.83
N LYS A 274 -20.20 -2.49 20.23
CA LYS A 274 -20.29 -1.18 20.94
C LYS A 274 -21.53 -0.97 21.82
N ILE A 275 -22.40 -1.97 21.99
CA ILE A 275 -23.70 -1.79 22.69
C ILE A 275 -23.55 -1.89 24.24
N ASP A 276 -22.35 -2.02 24.82
CA ASP A 276 -22.16 -2.16 26.28
C ASP A 276 -20.70 -1.84 26.71
N PRO A 277 -20.47 -1.11 27.82
CA PRO A 277 -19.14 -0.87 28.40
C PRO A 277 -18.28 -2.13 28.64
N ASP A 278 -18.88 -3.30 28.89
CA ASP A 278 -18.14 -4.55 29.21
C ASP A 278 -17.77 -5.41 27.97
N LYS A 279 -17.92 -4.89 26.74
CA LYS A 279 -17.86 -5.72 25.50
C LYS A 279 -16.51 -5.85 24.81
N MET A 280 -15.55 -4.95 25.05
CA MET A 280 -14.15 -5.24 24.65
C MET A 280 -13.67 -6.51 25.37
N ILE A 281 -14.01 -6.64 26.66
CA ILE A 281 -13.73 -7.84 27.45
C ILE A 281 -14.41 -9.06 26.82
N SER A 282 -15.68 -8.96 26.45
CA SER A 282 -16.41 -10.05 25.78
C SER A 282 -15.77 -10.49 24.45
N PHE A 283 -15.27 -9.55 23.64
CA PHE A 283 -14.55 -9.87 22.41
C PHE A 283 -13.20 -10.54 22.69
N VAL A 284 -12.43 -10.00 23.63
CA VAL A 284 -11.12 -10.56 24.02
C VAL A 284 -11.29 -11.96 24.60
N ASP A 285 -12.29 -12.18 25.45
CA ASP A 285 -12.65 -13.48 26.01
C ASP A 285 -13.03 -14.47 24.90
N LEU A 286 -13.87 -14.06 23.95
CA LEU A 286 -14.21 -14.87 22.78
C LEU A 286 -12.95 -15.27 22.00
N MET A 287 -12.03 -14.34 21.74
CA MET A 287 -10.79 -14.61 21.02
C MET A 287 -9.89 -15.58 21.80
N ASN A 288 -9.79 -15.42 23.13
CA ASN A 288 -9.05 -16.32 24.01
C ASN A 288 -9.65 -17.73 24.07
N MET A 289 -10.97 -17.86 23.93
CA MET A 289 -11.68 -19.16 23.92
C MET A 289 -11.78 -19.79 22.52
N GLY A 290 -10.98 -19.33 21.56
CA GLY A 290 -10.89 -19.95 20.23
C GLY A 290 -11.59 -19.18 19.12
N GLY A 291 -12.22 -18.05 19.42
CA GLY A 291 -12.79 -17.11 18.45
C GLY A 291 -14.22 -17.44 18.01
N PHE A 292 -14.63 -16.91 16.87
CA PHE A 292 -15.92 -17.16 16.24
C PHE A 292 -16.05 -18.62 15.83
N THR A 293 -16.78 -19.41 16.61
CA THR A 293 -17.15 -20.79 16.27
C THR A 293 -18.57 -21.06 16.72
N ARG A 294 -19.25 -22.00 16.06
CA ARG A 294 -20.57 -22.49 16.48
C ARG A 294 -20.54 -23.13 17.88
N SER A 295 -19.41 -23.73 18.27
CA SER A 295 -19.24 -24.27 19.62
C SER A 295 -19.26 -23.16 20.66
N ASN A 296 -18.52 -22.07 20.42
CA ASN A 296 -18.47 -20.92 21.32
C ASN A 296 -19.80 -20.17 21.38
N SER A 297 -20.59 -20.16 20.30
CA SER A 297 -21.93 -19.55 20.33
C SER A 297 -22.96 -20.33 21.15
N ARG A 298 -22.69 -21.59 21.49
CA ARG A 298 -23.53 -22.41 22.37
C ARG A 298 -23.07 -22.37 23.83
N ASP A 299 -21.87 -21.86 24.09
CA ASP A 299 -21.32 -21.75 25.43
C ASP A 299 -21.87 -20.51 26.13
N LYS A 300 -22.71 -20.73 27.15
CA LYS A 300 -23.34 -19.66 27.93
C LYS A 300 -22.36 -18.85 28.79
N SER A 301 -21.13 -19.32 28.97
CA SER A 301 -20.08 -18.59 29.68
C SER A 301 -19.48 -17.46 28.83
N ILE A 302 -19.60 -17.54 27.50
CA ILE A 302 -19.07 -16.54 26.57
C ILE A 302 -20.14 -15.48 26.30
N LYS A 303 -19.86 -14.24 26.74
CA LYS A 303 -20.76 -13.11 26.51
C LYS A 303 -20.62 -12.55 25.10
N GLY A 304 -21.70 -11.95 24.59
CA GLY A 304 -21.70 -11.23 23.31
C GLY A 304 -21.94 -12.10 22.06
N ILE A 305 -21.92 -13.42 22.20
CA ILE A 305 -22.24 -14.38 21.13
C ILE A 305 -23.25 -15.42 21.63
N SER A 306 -24.13 -15.86 20.75
CA SER A 306 -25.14 -16.87 21.01
C SER A 306 -25.50 -17.60 19.73
N GLU A 307 -26.09 -18.79 19.82
CA GLU A 307 -26.52 -19.55 18.65
C GLU A 307 -27.47 -18.74 17.75
N ASN A 308 -28.37 -17.95 18.35
CA ASN A 308 -29.37 -17.17 17.63
C ASN A 308 -28.84 -15.92 16.92
N ASN A 309 -27.68 -15.38 17.33
CA ASN A 309 -27.11 -14.17 16.74
C ASN A 309 -25.76 -14.40 16.06
N TYR A 310 -25.27 -15.65 16.00
CA TYR A 310 -23.95 -15.97 15.46
C TYR A 310 -23.77 -15.45 14.04
N ASP A 311 -24.71 -15.76 13.14
CA ASP A 311 -24.59 -15.40 11.73
C ASP A 311 -24.61 -13.88 11.53
N ASP A 312 -25.58 -13.22 12.15
CA ASP A 312 -25.69 -11.76 12.12
C ASP A 312 -24.44 -11.08 12.72
N LEU A 313 -23.90 -11.60 13.82
CA LEU A 313 -22.69 -11.07 14.44
C LEU A 313 -21.46 -11.21 13.53
N VAL A 314 -21.24 -12.39 12.93
CA VAL A 314 -20.12 -12.65 12.02
C VAL A 314 -20.21 -11.76 10.78
N ILE A 315 -21.40 -11.65 10.18
CA ILE A 315 -21.65 -10.78 9.03
C ILE A 315 -21.41 -9.32 9.39
N ASN A 316 -22.00 -8.84 10.48
CA ASN A 316 -21.87 -7.45 10.88
C ASN A 316 -20.44 -7.09 11.28
N PHE A 317 -19.72 -7.99 11.96
CA PHE A 317 -18.35 -7.74 12.40
C PHE A 317 -17.35 -7.84 11.25
N SER A 318 -17.50 -8.81 10.34
CA SER A 318 -16.66 -8.87 9.14
C SER A 318 -16.80 -7.62 8.26
N ALA A 319 -18.03 -7.17 8.02
CA ALA A 319 -18.28 -5.93 7.30
C ALA A 319 -17.65 -4.71 8.00
N TYR A 320 -17.76 -4.65 9.35
CA TYR A 320 -17.13 -3.60 10.14
C TYR A 320 -15.60 -3.64 10.04
N CYS A 321 -14.97 -4.81 10.20
CA CYS A 321 -13.51 -4.96 10.09
C CYS A 321 -13.00 -4.54 8.71
N ILE A 322 -13.62 -5.01 7.62
CA ILE A 322 -13.24 -4.65 6.25
C ILE A 322 -13.33 -3.14 6.04
N TYR A 323 -14.46 -2.54 6.42
CA TYR A 323 -14.66 -1.08 6.31
C TYR A 323 -13.65 -0.30 7.13
N ARG A 324 -13.35 -0.75 8.36
CA ARG A 324 -12.41 -0.07 9.25
C ARG A 324 -10.99 -0.12 8.73
N VAL A 325 -10.53 -1.26 8.22
CA VAL A 325 -9.21 -1.36 7.59
C VAL A 325 -9.14 -0.43 6.39
N ARG A 326 -10.17 -0.40 5.53
CA ARG A 326 -10.23 0.56 4.41
C ARG A 326 -10.09 2.00 4.89
N CYS A 327 -10.81 2.41 5.93
CA CYS A 327 -10.70 3.77 6.47
C CYS A 327 -9.27 4.09 6.93
N CYS A 328 -8.65 3.18 7.69
CA CYS A 328 -7.30 3.35 8.23
C CYS A 328 -6.21 3.33 7.15
N THR A 329 -6.47 2.68 6.01
CA THR A 329 -5.55 2.65 4.87
C THR A 329 -5.72 3.85 3.94
N ALA A 330 -6.95 4.31 3.70
CA ALA A 330 -7.24 5.33 2.70
C ALA A 330 -7.15 6.77 3.21
N HIS A 331 -7.19 7.00 4.53
CA HIS A 331 -7.30 8.34 5.11
C HIS A 331 -6.27 8.57 6.21
N ASN A 332 -5.47 9.62 6.05
CA ASN A 332 -4.61 10.15 7.11
C ASN A 332 -5.33 11.30 7.83
N ARG A 333 -6.27 10.96 8.73
CA ARG A 333 -7.07 11.95 9.49
C ARG A 333 -6.70 11.94 10.97
N ILE A 334 -6.60 13.14 11.55
CA ILE A 334 -6.40 13.31 12.99
C ILE A 334 -7.53 12.62 13.75
N GLY A 335 -7.18 11.82 14.75
CA GLY A 335 -8.13 11.06 15.56
C GLY A 335 -8.58 9.72 14.97
N GLU A 336 -8.04 9.31 13.81
CA GLU A 336 -8.19 7.95 13.27
C GLU A 336 -6.90 7.15 13.47
N TYR A 337 -7.03 5.82 13.54
CA TYR A 337 -5.86 4.95 13.47
C TYR A 337 -5.28 5.02 12.06
N VAL A 338 -4.01 5.43 11.96
CA VAL A 338 -3.27 5.51 10.69
C VAL A 338 -2.43 4.26 10.55
N ILE A 339 -2.71 3.47 9.52
CA ILE A 339 -1.92 2.27 9.22
C ILE A 339 -0.52 2.69 8.74
N SER A 340 0.50 2.06 9.32
CA SER A 340 1.91 2.26 8.97
C SER A 340 2.53 0.98 8.43
N ASN A 341 3.77 1.04 7.93
CA ASN A 341 4.49 -0.14 7.40
C ASN A 341 4.60 -1.29 8.42
N ASP A 342 4.63 -1.00 9.72
CA ASP A 342 4.64 -2.02 10.79
C ASP A 342 3.34 -2.83 10.85
N ASP A 343 2.25 -2.30 10.28
CA ASP A 343 0.95 -2.94 10.22
C ASP A 343 0.75 -3.78 8.93
N GLU A 344 1.75 -3.83 8.04
CA GLU A 344 1.60 -4.53 6.75
C GLU A 344 1.26 -6.02 6.95
N GLY A 345 1.87 -6.68 7.94
CA GLY A 345 1.56 -8.07 8.28
C GLY A 345 0.10 -8.28 8.69
N PHE A 346 -0.48 -7.35 9.48
CA PHE A 346 -1.88 -7.39 9.88
C PHE A 346 -2.81 -7.31 8.65
N VAL A 347 -2.49 -6.45 7.70
CA VAL A 347 -3.27 -6.33 6.46
C VAL A 347 -3.16 -7.60 5.63
N VAL A 348 -1.96 -8.13 5.41
CA VAL A 348 -1.72 -9.30 4.55
C VAL A 348 -2.28 -10.59 5.12
N GLU A 349 -2.17 -10.81 6.43
CA GLU A 349 -2.53 -12.09 7.03
C GLU A 349 -3.92 -12.16 7.63
N PHE A 350 -4.52 -11.01 7.98
CA PHE A 350 -5.88 -10.93 8.52
C PHE A 350 -6.85 -10.22 7.55
N ALA A 351 -6.58 -8.97 7.16
CA ALA A 351 -7.57 -8.16 6.47
C ALA A 351 -7.81 -8.59 5.01
N GLU A 352 -6.73 -8.80 4.24
CA GLU A 352 -6.79 -9.29 2.86
C GLU A 352 -7.51 -10.66 2.78
N PRO A 353 -7.18 -11.67 3.60
CA PRO A 353 -7.87 -12.96 3.56
C PRO A 353 -9.36 -12.86 3.90
N LEU A 354 -9.74 -12.00 4.86
CA LEU A 354 -11.13 -11.74 5.17
C LEU A 354 -11.87 -11.14 3.98
N LEU A 355 -11.30 -10.11 3.36
CA LEU A 355 -11.87 -9.46 2.19
C LEU A 355 -11.95 -10.41 0.98
N ARG A 356 -10.90 -11.19 0.71
CA ARG A 356 -10.90 -12.19 -0.38
C ARG A 356 -11.95 -13.27 -0.18
N GLU A 357 -12.14 -13.74 1.06
CA GLU A 357 -13.20 -14.71 1.38
C GLU A 357 -14.58 -14.13 1.06
N VAL A 358 -14.84 -12.91 1.55
CA VAL A 358 -16.09 -12.17 1.28
C VAL A 358 -16.32 -11.99 -0.22
N LEU A 359 -15.31 -11.53 -0.96
CA LEU A 359 -15.39 -11.35 -2.41
C LEU A 359 -15.68 -12.68 -3.13
N CYS A 360 -15.00 -13.77 -2.74
CA CYS A 360 -15.25 -15.09 -3.33
C CYS A 360 -16.71 -15.51 -3.18
N GLN A 361 -17.32 -15.31 -2.01
CA GLN A 361 -18.71 -15.69 -1.76
C GLN A 361 -19.71 -14.73 -2.45
N ILE A 362 -19.39 -13.44 -2.55
CA ILE A 362 -20.23 -12.46 -3.27
C ILE A 362 -20.29 -12.80 -4.77
N PHE A 363 -19.15 -13.10 -5.39
CA PHE A 363 -19.06 -13.40 -6.82
C PHE A 363 -19.34 -14.86 -7.18
N SER A 364 -19.56 -15.71 -6.17
CA SER A 364 -20.01 -17.08 -6.42
C SER A 364 -21.49 -17.08 -6.84
N VAL A 365 -21.76 -17.82 -7.93
CA VAL A 365 -23.09 -18.03 -8.51
C VAL A 365 -23.89 -19.07 -7.75
#